data_AF-A0A7M3Z4A5-F1
#
_entry.id   AF-A0A7M3Z4A5-F1
#
_cell.length_a   1.000
_cell.length_b   1.000
_cell.length_c   1.000
_cell.angle_alpha   90.00
_cell.angle_beta   90.00
_cell.angle_gamma   90.00
#
_symmetry.space_group_name_H-M   'P 1'
#
loop_
_entity.id
_entity.type
_entity.pdbx_description
1 polymer ?
#
loop_
_entity_poly.entity_id
_entity_poly.type
_entity_poly.pdbx_seq_one_letter_code
_entity_poly.pdbx_strand_id
1 'polypeptide(L)'
;MSDPIAQAIGLQGYATEHQGIGGRIKARVTDFRVEEIATPVHLDNRGRFTVAKITLTNWETNRFCNQLSAKLRIPRNRVFFAGTKDKRAVTSQLFVIDAPMNKVAEVELPDVEIEVLGRTHQKIGFGNHRGNRFTIVVRGCSHPDGTPMTDDEAMAELKRIQEDMETSLGGNRFPNWIGPQRFGSGRPVTPHVGRHVVNEDWEQAVMTYLSMEGTNEGKEAQVIRQRIREQGIDESILEELPRWMGFERRMIEHLLSNPDDHVGAFRKLPTNLQLMTVHALQSIVFNKSLQRRLEEGLPLARPVVGDIVGRVDEKSQLDVNSCVVVQERTLNRISRNCDLGRLMTTGPLPGSEISTSDGEPGRLEQATIDAEGLGALSWNVEAVPRLSSKGTRRGLVAEFKEFSVDTVPIADGSTLDKRWAEGPGENDRWHPEGACVRFRFTLGSGSYATVLLREFMKGPLANM
;
A
#
# COMPACT_ATOMS: atom_id res chain seq x y z
N MET A 1 0.82 18.97 -14.46
CA MET A 1 -0.08 17.98 -15.09
C MET A 1 -0.42 16.90 -14.07
N SER A 2 -1.66 16.43 -14.02
CA SER A 2 -2.07 15.36 -13.09
C SER A 2 -1.42 14.03 -13.50
N ASP A 3 -0.79 13.35 -12.55
CA ASP A 3 -0.24 12.01 -12.75
C ASP A 3 -1.37 11.04 -13.17
N PRO A 4 -1.31 10.43 -14.38
CA PRO A 4 -2.37 9.54 -14.88
C PRO A 4 -2.63 8.33 -13.98
N ILE A 5 -1.58 7.78 -13.34
CA ILE A 5 -1.73 6.64 -12.43
C ILE A 5 -2.45 7.09 -11.17
N ALA A 6 -2.07 8.25 -10.62
CA ALA A 6 -2.74 8.82 -9.45
C ALA A 6 -4.24 9.08 -9.75
N GLN A 7 -4.55 9.56 -10.95
CA GLN A 7 -5.94 9.81 -11.39
C GLN A 7 -6.73 8.50 -11.50
N ALA A 8 -6.15 7.46 -12.11
CA ALA A 8 -6.79 6.17 -12.26
C ALA A 8 -7.19 5.52 -10.92
N ILE A 9 -6.38 5.75 -9.87
CA ILE A 9 -6.62 5.16 -8.54
C ILE A 9 -7.28 6.12 -7.54
N GLY A 10 -7.73 7.30 -7.98
CA GLY A 10 -8.39 8.31 -7.14
C GLY A 10 -7.48 8.99 -6.11
N LEU A 11 -6.15 8.91 -6.29
CA LEU A 11 -5.17 9.49 -5.37
C LEU A 11 -4.87 10.95 -5.75
N GLN A 12 -5.90 11.77 -5.72
CA GLN A 12 -5.89 13.18 -6.13
C GLN A 12 -6.16 14.10 -4.94
N GLY A 13 -5.47 15.24 -4.87
CA GLY A 13 -5.55 16.15 -3.73
C GLY A 13 -4.53 15.86 -2.62
N TYR A 14 -4.46 16.79 -1.66
CA TYR A 14 -3.51 16.82 -0.54
C TYR A 14 -4.18 17.49 0.66
N ALA A 15 -3.61 17.32 1.85
CA ALA A 15 -4.08 18.03 3.06
C ALA A 15 -3.76 19.54 3.05
N THR A 16 -2.78 19.95 2.25
CA THR A 16 -2.28 21.34 2.21
C THR A 16 -2.13 21.82 0.77
N GLU A 17 -2.11 23.14 0.56
CA GLU A 17 -1.99 23.77 -0.77
C GLU A 17 -0.55 24.04 -1.20
N HIS A 18 0.43 23.77 -0.32
CA HIS A 18 1.86 23.93 -0.59
C HIS A 18 2.33 23.17 -1.83
N GLN A 19 3.46 23.57 -2.40
CA GLN A 19 3.95 22.91 -3.60
C GLN A 19 4.68 21.62 -3.28
N GLY A 20 5.24 21.42 -2.09
CA GLY A 20 6.01 20.22 -1.74
C GLY A 20 7.48 20.32 -2.13
N ILE A 21 8.29 19.32 -1.78
CA ILE A 21 9.74 19.31 -2.03
C ILE A 21 10.18 18.53 -3.27
N GLY A 22 9.25 17.85 -3.96
CA GLY A 22 9.59 16.87 -4.98
C GLY A 22 10.46 15.75 -4.42
N GLY A 23 11.54 15.45 -5.13
CA GLY A 23 12.51 14.43 -4.80
C GLY A 23 12.05 13.01 -5.15
N ARG A 24 12.94 12.06 -4.87
CA ARG A 24 12.77 10.64 -5.21
C ARG A 24 13.18 9.74 -4.05
N ILE A 25 12.39 8.70 -3.78
CA ILE A 25 12.75 7.67 -2.78
C ILE A 25 13.24 6.40 -3.46
N LYS A 26 13.82 5.50 -2.66
CA LYS A 26 14.35 4.21 -3.13
C LYS A 26 15.41 4.35 -4.24
N ALA A 27 16.09 5.50 -4.33
CA ALA A 27 17.18 5.72 -5.27
C ALA A 27 18.35 4.73 -5.02
N ARG A 28 18.62 4.41 -3.75
CA ARG A 28 19.36 3.21 -3.33
C ARG A 28 18.55 2.38 -2.33
N VAL A 29 18.87 1.09 -2.20
CA VAL A 29 18.16 0.16 -1.29
C VAL A 29 18.20 0.66 0.17
N THR A 30 19.33 1.21 0.60
CA THR A 30 19.55 1.69 1.97
C THR A 30 18.84 3.01 2.31
N ASP A 31 18.26 3.69 1.32
CA ASP A 31 17.44 4.89 1.54
C ASP A 31 16.07 4.56 2.11
N PHE A 32 15.62 3.31 2.00
CA PHE A 32 14.32 2.90 2.48
C PHE A 32 14.51 1.83 3.55
N ARG A 33 14.39 2.23 4.81
CA ARG A 33 14.53 1.31 5.96
C ARG A 33 13.20 1.14 6.66
N VAL A 34 12.85 -0.10 6.95
CA VAL A 34 11.62 -0.47 7.64
C VAL A 34 11.95 -1.40 8.79
N GLU A 35 11.64 -0.98 10.02
CA GLU A 35 11.74 -1.83 11.19
C GLU A 35 10.35 -2.13 11.73
N GLU A 36 10.01 -3.40 11.87
CA GLU A 36 8.72 -3.82 12.40
C GLU A 36 8.61 -3.51 13.90
N ILE A 37 7.52 -2.87 14.28
CA ILE A 37 7.12 -2.74 15.69
C ILE A 37 6.30 -3.98 16.02
N ALA A 38 6.98 -5.04 16.45
CA ALA A 38 6.36 -6.33 16.70
C ALA A 38 5.38 -6.29 17.89
N THR A 39 4.38 -7.17 17.86
CA THR A 39 3.65 -7.52 19.10
C THR A 39 4.62 -8.25 20.05
N PRO A 40 4.67 -7.91 21.35
CA PRO A 40 5.57 -8.56 22.28
C PRO A 40 5.40 -10.09 22.28
N VAL A 41 6.52 -10.81 22.22
CA VAL A 41 6.58 -12.26 22.33
C VAL A 41 7.22 -12.61 23.67
N HIS A 42 6.56 -13.49 24.44
CA HIS A 42 7.10 -13.96 25.71
C HIS A 42 8.22 -14.97 25.46
N LEU A 43 9.41 -14.68 25.99
CA LEU A 43 10.58 -15.54 25.86
C LEU A 43 10.66 -16.52 27.03
N ASP A 44 10.92 -17.78 26.71
CA ASP A 44 11.15 -18.87 27.65
C ASP A 44 12.21 -19.80 27.04
N ASN A 45 13.30 -20.05 27.78
CA ASN A 45 14.39 -20.94 27.34
C ASN A 45 13.93 -22.38 27.03
N ARG A 46 12.81 -22.83 27.61
CA ARG A 46 12.16 -24.13 27.32
C ARG A 46 11.19 -24.07 26.14
N GLY A 47 11.04 -22.90 25.52
CA GLY A 47 10.21 -22.68 24.34
C GLY A 47 10.49 -23.68 23.23
N ARG A 48 9.49 -23.96 22.39
CA ARG A 48 9.65 -24.84 21.22
C ARG A 48 10.26 -24.11 20.02
N PHE A 49 9.95 -22.84 19.86
CA PHE A 49 10.34 -22.06 18.69
C PHE A 49 11.51 -21.16 19.01
N THR A 50 12.37 -20.90 18.03
CA THR A 50 13.40 -19.87 18.09
C THR A 50 12.83 -18.54 17.62
N VAL A 51 13.05 -17.48 18.40
CA VAL A 51 12.71 -16.11 18.04
C VAL A 51 13.96 -15.44 17.50
N ALA A 52 13.89 -14.83 16.32
CA ALA A 52 14.97 -14.08 15.73
C ALA A 52 14.47 -12.77 15.13
N LYS A 53 15.23 -11.70 15.31
CA LYS A 53 15.11 -10.47 14.52
C LYS A 53 15.97 -10.66 13.28
N ILE A 54 15.36 -10.50 12.11
CA ILE A 54 16.04 -10.75 10.82
C ILE A 54 16.03 -9.47 10.01
N THR A 55 17.22 -9.00 9.66
CA THR A 55 17.44 -7.87 8.74
C THR A 55 17.70 -8.42 7.35
N LEU A 56 16.93 -7.95 6.39
CA LEU A 56 17.03 -8.32 4.98
C LEU A 56 17.34 -7.09 4.14
N THR A 57 18.35 -7.16 3.28
CA THR A 57 18.69 -6.09 2.33
C THR A 57 18.37 -6.50 0.90
N ASN A 58 17.40 -5.83 0.26
CA ASN A 58 16.97 -6.13 -1.12
C ASN A 58 16.33 -7.54 -1.34
N TRP A 59 15.67 -8.11 -0.32
CA TRP A 59 15.04 -9.43 -0.40
C TRP A 59 13.53 -9.37 -0.37
N GLU A 60 12.90 -10.28 -1.12
CA GLU A 60 11.48 -10.61 -0.91
C GLU A 60 11.37 -11.64 0.23
N THR A 61 10.43 -11.42 1.14
CA THR A 61 10.30 -12.20 2.38
C THR A 61 10.07 -13.70 2.13
N ASN A 62 9.26 -14.09 1.16
CA ASN A 62 9.01 -15.50 0.85
C ASN A 62 10.23 -16.18 0.22
N ARG A 63 10.99 -15.49 -0.64
CA ARG A 63 12.27 -15.98 -1.17
C ARG A 63 13.24 -16.27 -0.02
N PHE A 64 13.37 -15.36 0.94
CA PHE A 64 14.18 -15.58 2.14
C PHE A 64 13.70 -16.80 2.92
N CYS A 65 12.39 -16.88 3.22
CA CYS A 65 11.85 -17.99 3.99
C CYS A 65 12.09 -19.36 3.30
N ASN A 66 11.97 -19.42 1.97
CA ASN A 66 12.25 -20.65 1.22
C ASN A 66 13.72 -21.09 1.38
N GLN A 67 14.66 -20.16 1.28
CA GLN A 67 16.09 -20.45 1.47
C GLN A 67 16.43 -20.82 2.91
N LEU A 68 15.87 -20.09 3.87
CA LEU A 68 16.03 -20.38 5.30
C LEU A 68 15.51 -21.79 5.63
N SER A 69 14.30 -22.12 5.18
CA SER A 69 13.70 -23.45 5.38
C SER A 69 14.53 -24.57 4.75
N ALA A 70 15.07 -24.36 3.54
CA ALA A 70 15.95 -25.32 2.88
C ALA A 70 17.25 -25.54 3.68
N LYS A 71 17.91 -24.47 4.14
CA LYS A 71 19.13 -24.57 4.97
C LYS A 71 18.89 -25.28 6.31
N LEU A 72 17.74 -25.00 6.93
CA LEU A 72 17.33 -25.63 8.19
C LEU A 72 16.75 -27.05 8.01
N ARG A 73 16.52 -27.50 6.77
CA ARG A 73 15.85 -28.77 6.43
C ARG A 73 14.48 -28.92 7.11
N ILE A 74 13.71 -27.83 7.16
CA ILE A 74 12.35 -27.81 7.69
C ILE A 74 11.34 -27.44 6.61
N PRO A 75 10.07 -27.86 6.72
CA PRO A 75 9.01 -27.37 5.84
C PRO A 75 8.83 -25.84 5.93
N ARG A 76 8.50 -25.19 4.80
CA ARG A 76 8.29 -23.74 4.72
C ARG A 76 7.24 -23.18 5.70
N ASN A 77 6.19 -23.94 5.97
CA ASN A 77 5.13 -23.55 6.91
C ASN A 77 5.56 -23.55 8.39
N ARG A 78 6.82 -23.89 8.69
CA ARG A 78 7.44 -23.81 10.02
C ARG A 78 8.22 -22.52 10.28
N VAL A 79 8.17 -21.57 9.35
CA VAL A 79 8.72 -20.22 9.48
C VAL A 79 7.56 -19.21 9.53
N PHE A 80 7.38 -18.60 10.70
CA PHE A 80 6.26 -17.73 11.03
C PHE A 80 6.73 -16.26 11.12
N PHE A 81 5.94 -15.33 10.57
CA PHE A 81 6.23 -13.89 10.52
C PHE A 81 4.92 -13.10 10.41
N ALA A 82 4.93 -11.81 10.80
CA ALA A 82 3.71 -11.01 10.91
C ALA A 82 3.27 -10.32 9.61
N GLY A 83 4.13 -10.24 8.60
CA GLY A 83 3.79 -9.70 7.28
C GLY A 83 4.99 -9.59 6.36
N THR A 84 4.74 -9.41 5.08
CA THR A 84 5.80 -9.10 4.10
C THR A 84 6.15 -7.61 4.16
N LYS A 85 7.41 -7.27 3.87
CA LYS A 85 7.86 -5.87 3.73
C LYS A 85 8.31 -5.61 2.29
N ASP A 86 8.60 -4.35 1.97
CA ASP A 86 9.14 -3.94 0.67
C ASP A 86 10.42 -4.72 0.33
N LYS A 87 10.46 -5.32 -0.87
CA LYS A 87 11.68 -5.98 -1.38
C LYS A 87 12.84 -4.99 -1.48
N ARG A 88 12.60 -3.83 -2.09
CA ARG A 88 13.62 -2.82 -2.39
C ARG A 88 13.82 -1.89 -1.20
N ALA A 89 14.31 -2.47 -0.09
CA ALA A 89 14.51 -1.81 1.18
C ALA A 89 15.52 -2.58 2.05
N VAL A 90 15.94 -1.98 3.15
CA VAL A 90 16.51 -2.70 4.30
C VAL A 90 15.39 -2.91 5.32
N THR A 91 15.00 -4.15 5.55
CA THR A 91 13.83 -4.47 6.39
C THR A 91 14.23 -5.33 7.56
N SER A 92 13.86 -4.94 8.78
CA SER A 92 14.09 -5.71 10.00
C SER A 92 12.75 -6.12 10.60
N GLN A 93 12.53 -7.41 10.82
CA GLN A 93 11.29 -7.91 11.42
C GLN A 93 11.48 -9.17 12.26
N LEU A 94 10.47 -9.49 13.07
CA LEU A 94 10.50 -10.65 13.94
C LEU A 94 10.08 -11.92 13.18
N PHE A 95 10.84 -12.99 13.35
CA PHE A 95 10.51 -14.32 12.89
C PHE A 95 10.44 -15.29 14.07
N VAL A 96 9.48 -16.20 14.02
CA VAL A 96 9.40 -17.37 14.89
C VAL A 96 9.63 -18.61 14.04
N ILE A 97 10.60 -19.43 14.42
CA ILE A 97 11.11 -20.53 13.60
C ILE A 97 11.06 -21.83 14.42
N ASP A 98 10.41 -22.87 13.89
CA ASP A 98 10.39 -24.21 14.53
C ASP A 98 11.70 -24.97 14.23
N ALA A 99 12.81 -24.43 14.74
CA ALA A 99 14.16 -24.99 14.67
C ALA A 99 14.98 -24.66 15.94
N PRO A 100 16.04 -25.42 16.24
CA PRO A 100 16.96 -25.11 17.34
C PRO A 100 17.70 -23.77 17.16
N MET A 101 17.98 -23.06 18.26
CA MET A 101 18.62 -21.72 18.22
C MET A 101 19.99 -21.75 17.54
N ASN A 102 20.84 -22.72 17.88
CA ASN A 102 22.18 -22.86 17.30
C ASN A 102 22.09 -23.06 15.78
N LYS A 103 21.15 -23.87 15.31
CA LYS A 103 20.93 -24.08 13.88
C LYS A 103 20.48 -22.82 13.15
N VAL A 104 19.66 -21.98 13.79
CA VAL A 104 19.24 -20.69 13.22
C VAL A 104 20.40 -19.70 13.20
N ALA A 105 21.20 -19.64 14.27
CA ALA A 105 22.36 -18.74 14.38
C ALA A 105 23.48 -19.09 13.38
N GLU A 106 23.65 -20.37 13.02
CA GLU A 106 24.62 -20.85 12.01
C GLU A 106 24.21 -20.53 10.56
N VAL A 107 23.01 -20.00 10.31
CA VAL A 107 22.55 -19.71 8.94
C VAL A 107 23.22 -18.45 8.40
N GLU A 108 24.11 -18.65 7.43
CA GLU A 108 24.68 -17.55 6.65
C GLU A 108 24.02 -17.45 5.28
N LEU A 109 23.58 -16.23 4.95
CA LEU A 109 23.02 -15.86 3.65
C LEU A 109 23.52 -14.46 3.28
N PRO A 110 23.89 -14.20 2.01
CA PRO A 110 24.26 -12.86 1.58
C PRO A 110 23.14 -11.86 1.81
N ASP A 111 23.48 -10.65 2.27
CA ASP A 111 22.54 -9.53 2.50
C ASP A 111 21.45 -9.84 3.56
N VAL A 112 21.73 -10.79 4.45
CA VAL A 112 20.85 -11.21 5.54
C VAL A 112 21.62 -11.21 6.86
N GLU A 113 21.05 -10.58 7.88
CA GLU A 113 21.55 -10.63 9.26
C GLU A 113 20.49 -11.32 10.13
N ILE A 114 20.92 -12.28 10.96
CA ILE A 114 20.05 -13.03 11.86
C ILE A 114 20.50 -12.80 13.29
N GLU A 115 19.69 -12.08 14.06
CA GLU A 115 19.88 -11.86 15.49
C GLU A 115 18.94 -12.78 16.27
N VAL A 116 19.46 -13.85 16.87
CA VAL A 116 18.66 -14.77 17.69
C VAL A 116 18.39 -14.14 19.06
N LEU A 117 17.11 -13.95 19.39
CA LEU A 117 16.68 -13.28 20.62
C LEU A 117 16.40 -14.26 21.77
N GLY A 118 16.04 -15.51 21.45
CA GLY A 118 15.71 -16.52 22.46
C GLY A 118 14.74 -17.58 21.95
N ARG A 119 14.00 -18.18 22.88
CA ARG A 119 12.99 -19.21 22.57
C ARG A 119 11.61 -18.81 23.08
N THR A 120 10.57 -19.36 22.48
CA THR A 120 9.17 -19.10 22.88
C THR A 120 8.28 -20.32 22.64
N HIS A 121 7.14 -20.36 23.32
CA HIS A 121 6.04 -21.29 23.02
C HIS A 121 5.02 -20.70 22.02
N GLN A 122 5.13 -19.40 21.72
CA GLN A 122 4.17 -18.68 20.87
C GLN A 122 4.57 -18.76 19.40
N LYS A 123 3.57 -18.86 18.51
CA LYS A 123 3.73 -18.56 17.08
C LYS A 123 3.29 -17.12 16.83
N ILE A 124 3.76 -16.54 15.74
CA ILE A 124 3.23 -15.27 15.21
C ILE A 124 2.43 -15.52 13.93
N GLY A 125 1.28 -14.87 13.80
CA GLY A 125 0.42 -14.94 12.62
C GLY A 125 0.52 -13.67 11.78
N PHE A 126 0.01 -13.73 10.55
CA PHE A 126 -0.14 -12.56 9.70
C PHE A 126 -0.98 -11.48 10.39
N GLY A 127 -0.54 -10.22 10.33
CA GLY A 127 -1.19 -9.09 10.99
C GLY A 127 -0.79 -8.88 12.46
N ASN A 128 0.05 -9.75 13.04
CA ASN A 128 0.51 -9.63 14.43
C ASN A 128 1.71 -8.66 14.59
N HIS A 129 1.56 -7.44 14.08
CA HIS A 129 2.48 -6.34 14.34
C HIS A 129 1.67 -5.09 14.72
N ARG A 130 2.29 -4.19 15.49
CA ARG A 130 1.68 -2.93 15.92
C ARG A 130 1.83 -1.82 14.89
N GLY A 131 2.87 -1.91 14.06
CA GLY A 131 3.20 -0.88 13.09
C GLY A 131 4.60 -1.08 12.52
N ASN A 132 5.10 -0.05 11.85
CA ASN A 132 6.44 -0.05 11.29
C ASN A 132 7.09 1.31 11.54
N ARG A 133 8.37 1.28 11.89
CA ARG A 133 9.27 2.42 11.99
C ARG A 133 10.00 2.59 10.67
N PHE A 134 9.90 3.77 10.10
CA PHE A 134 10.48 4.11 8.82
C PHE A 134 11.67 5.04 9.02
N THR A 135 12.72 4.81 8.24
CA THR A 135 13.76 5.81 7.97
C THR A 135 13.92 5.88 6.47
N ILE A 136 13.44 6.97 5.87
CA ILE A 136 13.35 7.12 4.42
C ILE A 136 14.11 8.37 3.99
N VAL A 137 15.00 8.24 3.02
CA VAL A 137 15.69 9.37 2.39
C VAL A 137 14.98 9.72 1.09
N VAL A 138 14.53 10.96 1.00
CA VAL A 138 14.09 11.62 -0.23
C VAL A 138 15.30 12.34 -0.81
N ARG A 139 15.69 11.98 -2.04
CA ARG A 139 16.87 12.55 -2.70
C ARG A 139 16.49 13.53 -3.80
N GLY A 140 17.28 14.60 -3.93
CA GLY A 140 17.19 15.52 -5.04
C GLY A 140 15.93 16.38 -5.01
N CYS A 141 15.67 17.05 -3.89
CA CYS A 141 14.52 17.95 -3.76
C CYS A 141 14.58 19.06 -4.83
N SER A 142 13.43 19.40 -5.41
CA SER A 142 13.36 20.37 -6.50
C SER A 142 12.12 21.25 -6.40
N HIS A 143 12.28 22.48 -6.88
CA HIS A 143 11.18 23.40 -7.11
C HIS A 143 10.25 22.85 -8.21
N PRO A 144 9.00 23.36 -8.33
CA PRO A 144 8.07 22.93 -9.37
C PRO A 144 8.58 23.13 -10.82
N ASP A 145 9.50 24.06 -11.03
CA ASP A 145 10.16 24.32 -12.32
C ASP A 145 11.33 23.38 -12.62
N GLY A 146 11.64 22.45 -11.72
CA GLY A 146 12.72 21.47 -11.85
C GLY A 146 14.09 21.95 -11.34
N THR A 147 14.21 23.20 -10.89
CA THR A 147 15.46 23.71 -10.31
C THR A 147 15.75 23.08 -8.93
N PRO A 148 17.03 22.86 -8.56
CA PRO A 148 17.36 22.23 -7.28
C PRO A 148 16.97 23.11 -6.10
N MET A 149 16.40 22.49 -5.06
CA MET A 149 16.24 23.16 -3.76
C MET A 149 17.51 23.00 -2.94
N THR A 150 17.90 24.06 -2.24
CA THR A 150 18.90 24.01 -1.17
C THR A 150 18.33 23.31 0.07
N ASP A 151 19.23 22.91 0.98
CA ASP A 151 18.87 22.31 2.27
C ASP A 151 17.91 23.20 3.07
N ASP A 152 18.18 24.52 3.12
CA ASP A 152 17.36 25.48 3.86
C ASP A 152 15.97 25.66 3.24
N GLU A 153 15.87 25.73 1.92
CA GLU A 153 14.59 25.83 1.21
C GLU A 153 13.74 24.59 1.41
N ALA A 154 14.34 23.40 1.29
CA ALA A 154 13.63 22.14 1.50
C ALA A 154 13.13 22.02 2.95
N MET A 155 13.96 22.33 3.94
CA MET A 155 13.56 22.29 5.35
C MET A 155 12.47 23.32 5.69
N ALA A 156 12.54 24.53 5.12
CA ALA A 156 11.51 25.56 5.29
C ALA A 156 10.16 25.14 4.71
N GLU A 157 10.15 24.54 3.51
CA GLU A 157 8.93 24.03 2.88
C GLU A 157 8.31 22.87 3.67
N LEU A 158 9.14 21.93 4.15
CA LEU A 158 8.65 20.82 4.98
C LEU A 158 8.01 21.30 6.29
N LYS A 159 8.60 22.32 6.91
CA LYS A 159 8.05 22.94 8.11
C LYS A 159 6.68 23.57 7.83
N ARG A 160 6.54 24.34 6.76
CA ARG A 160 5.25 24.93 6.33
C ARG A 160 4.18 23.85 6.11
N ILE A 161 4.53 22.78 5.39
CA ILE A 161 3.61 21.66 5.13
C ILE A 161 3.17 20.99 6.44
N GLN A 162 4.11 20.76 7.36
CA GLN A 162 3.81 20.15 8.64
C GLN A 162 2.88 21.03 9.49
N GLU A 163 3.16 22.33 9.61
CA GLU A 163 2.37 23.28 10.40
C GLU A 163 0.93 23.42 9.87
N ASP A 164 0.77 23.51 8.55
CA ASP A 164 -0.56 23.62 7.93
C ASP A 164 -1.33 22.29 7.98
N MET A 165 -0.64 21.15 7.85
CA MET A 165 -1.26 19.84 8.00
C MET A 165 -1.72 19.62 9.45
N GLU A 166 -0.93 20.05 10.44
CA GLU A 166 -1.32 20.02 11.85
C GLU A 166 -2.50 20.96 12.13
N THR A 167 -2.55 22.13 11.49
CA THR A 167 -3.67 23.07 11.62
C THR A 167 -4.97 22.50 11.03
N SER A 168 -4.89 21.85 9.87
CA SER A 168 -6.06 21.31 9.16
C SER A 168 -6.58 19.99 9.71
N LEU A 169 -5.70 19.09 10.15
CA LEU A 169 -6.05 17.72 10.58
C LEU A 169 -5.92 17.50 12.09
N GLY A 170 -5.32 18.44 12.82
CA GLY A 170 -4.85 18.22 14.18
C GLY A 170 -3.54 17.44 14.22
N GLY A 171 -2.87 17.50 15.37
CA GLY A 171 -1.51 16.99 15.56
C GLY A 171 -1.24 15.61 14.98
N ASN A 172 -0.09 15.50 14.30
CA ASN A 172 0.49 14.27 13.74
C ASN A 172 -0.45 13.37 12.91
N ARG A 173 -1.33 13.97 12.11
CA ARG A 173 -2.26 13.26 11.23
C ARG A 173 -2.02 13.60 9.75
N PHE A 174 -2.42 12.67 8.89
CA PHE A 174 -2.41 12.83 7.44
C PHE A 174 -3.60 12.10 6.81
N PRO A 175 -4.02 12.46 5.59
CA PRO A 175 -5.10 11.74 4.91
C PRO A 175 -4.73 10.28 4.67
N ASN A 176 -5.61 9.36 5.05
CA ASN A 176 -5.35 7.92 5.04
C ASN A 176 -5.65 7.27 3.69
N TRP A 177 -5.11 7.85 2.61
CA TRP A 177 -5.25 7.31 1.28
C TRP A 177 -4.78 5.86 1.18
N ILE A 178 -5.34 5.11 0.23
CA ILE A 178 -4.85 3.79 -0.14
C ILE A 178 -3.83 3.95 -1.26
N GLY A 179 -2.59 3.52 -1.00
CA GLY A 179 -1.45 3.73 -1.89
C GLY A 179 -1.46 2.88 -3.17
N PRO A 180 -0.64 3.24 -4.19
CA PRO A 180 -0.60 2.60 -5.51
C PRO A 180 -0.29 1.10 -5.47
N GLN A 181 0.43 0.64 -4.44
CA GLN A 181 0.80 -0.77 -4.26
C GLN A 181 -0.44 -1.68 -4.14
N ARG A 182 -1.60 -1.15 -3.72
CA ARG A 182 -2.86 -1.91 -3.63
C ARG A 182 -3.52 -2.16 -5.00
N PHE A 183 -3.19 -1.35 -6.00
CA PHE A 183 -3.80 -1.39 -7.34
C PHE A 183 -2.91 -2.08 -8.38
N GLY A 184 -1.60 -2.17 -8.11
CA GLY A 184 -0.58 -2.72 -9.00
C GLY A 184 0.34 -1.59 -9.48
N SER A 185 1.53 -1.44 -8.86
CA SER A 185 2.34 -0.22 -8.94
C SER A 185 2.72 0.28 -10.34
N GLY A 186 2.86 -0.60 -11.33
CA GLY A 186 3.17 -0.21 -12.73
C GLY A 186 1.99 -0.36 -13.69
N ARG A 187 0.93 -1.02 -13.25
CA ARG A 187 -0.27 -1.31 -14.04
C ARG A 187 -1.44 -1.45 -13.06
N PRO A 188 -2.27 -0.40 -12.88
CA PRO A 188 -3.39 -0.41 -11.93
C PRO A 188 -4.58 -1.26 -12.43
N VAL A 189 -4.31 -2.46 -12.95
CA VAL A 189 -5.28 -3.40 -13.54
C VAL A 189 -6.20 -4.04 -12.50
N THR A 190 -5.72 -4.19 -11.27
CA THR A 190 -6.38 -4.94 -10.19
C THR A 190 -7.83 -4.50 -9.94
N PRO A 191 -8.15 -3.18 -9.84
CA PRO A 191 -9.53 -2.73 -9.70
C PRO A 191 -10.39 -2.96 -10.96
N HIS A 192 -9.83 -2.90 -12.18
CA HIS A 192 -10.57 -3.17 -13.41
C HIS A 192 -11.00 -4.64 -13.46
N VAL A 193 -10.09 -5.56 -13.12
CA VAL A 193 -10.42 -6.98 -12.96
C VAL A 193 -11.47 -7.16 -11.87
N GLY A 194 -11.31 -6.46 -10.73
CA GLY A 194 -12.27 -6.49 -9.63
C GLY A 194 -13.68 -6.11 -10.07
N ARG A 195 -13.82 -5.12 -10.96
CA ARG A 195 -15.10 -4.68 -11.53
C ARG A 195 -15.78 -5.80 -12.31
N HIS A 196 -15.06 -6.52 -13.15
CA HIS A 196 -15.62 -7.65 -13.89
C HIS A 196 -15.96 -8.82 -12.95
N VAL A 197 -15.11 -9.09 -11.95
CA VAL A 197 -15.36 -10.14 -10.94
C VAL A 197 -16.65 -9.91 -10.16
N VAL A 198 -16.92 -8.69 -9.69
CA VAL A 198 -18.16 -8.39 -8.94
C VAL A 198 -19.41 -8.36 -9.81
N ASN A 199 -19.25 -8.31 -11.14
CA ASN A 199 -20.32 -8.45 -12.13
C ASN A 199 -20.45 -9.89 -12.67
N GLU A 200 -19.62 -10.82 -12.19
CA GLU A 200 -19.52 -12.19 -12.71
C GLU A 200 -19.22 -12.29 -14.22
N ASP A 201 -18.61 -11.24 -14.78
CA ASP A 201 -18.12 -11.18 -16.15
C ASP A 201 -16.71 -11.77 -16.22
N TRP A 202 -16.63 -13.11 -16.13
CA TRP A 202 -15.37 -13.82 -15.96
C TRP A 202 -14.47 -13.75 -17.19
N GLU A 203 -15.04 -13.70 -18.38
CA GLU A 203 -14.29 -13.51 -19.63
C GLU A 203 -13.54 -12.20 -19.58
N GLN A 204 -14.24 -11.08 -19.35
CA GLN A 204 -13.59 -9.78 -19.25
C GLN A 204 -12.66 -9.68 -18.04
N ALA A 205 -12.94 -10.36 -16.93
CA ALA A 205 -12.02 -10.39 -15.79
C ALA A 205 -10.66 -11.00 -16.16
N VAL A 206 -10.67 -12.13 -16.88
CA VAL A 206 -9.46 -12.81 -17.33
C VAL A 206 -8.78 -12.01 -18.44
N MET A 207 -9.53 -11.57 -19.45
CA MET A 207 -8.98 -10.83 -20.58
C MET A 207 -8.42 -9.47 -20.17
N THR A 208 -9.04 -8.77 -19.22
CA THR A 208 -8.49 -7.54 -18.64
C THR A 208 -7.16 -7.80 -17.94
N TYR A 209 -7.07 -8.88 -17.14
CA TYR A 209 -5.81 -9.24 -16.47
C TYR A 209 -4.70 -9.56 -17.49
N LEU A 210 -5.03 -10.33 -18.53
CA LEU A 210 -4.08 -10.78 -19.54
C LEU A 210 -3.65 -9.67 -20.50
N SER A 211 -4.55 -8.74 -20.85
CA SER A 211 -4.38 -7.92 -22.05
C SER A 211 -4.44 -6.41 -21.80
N MET A 212 -4.90 -5.92 -20.65
CA MET A 212 -4.93 -4.47 -20.38
C MET A 212 -3.51 -3.89 -20.39
N GLU A 213 -3.33 -2.80 -21.15
CA GLU A 213 -2.08 -2.06 -21.26
C GLU A 213 -1.67 -1.39 -19.94
N GLY A 214 -0.36 -1.35 -19.66
CA GLY A 214 0.22 -0.61 -18.54
C GLY A 214 1.10 0.54 -19.01
N THR A 215 0.92 1.72 -18.42
CA THR A 215 1.70 2.92 -18.76
C THR A 215 3.19 2.79 -18.41
N ASN A 216 3.53 2.01 -17.39
CA ASN A 216 4.90 1.81 -16.90
C ASN A 216 5.36 0.35 -17.01
N GLU A 217 4.85 -0.41 -17.99
CA GLU A 217 5.26 -1.81 -18.20
C GLU A 217 6.41 -1.95 -19.21
N GLY A 218 7.17 -3.05 -19.10
CA GLY A 218 8.30 -3.31 -20.00
C GLY A 218 7.84 -3.64 -21.42
N LYS A 219 8.64 -3.27 -22.44
CA LYS A 219 8.32 -3.46 -23.87
C LYS A 219 7.89 -4.89 -24.22
N GLU A 220 8.56 -5.90 -23.65
CA GLU A 220 8.20 -7.32 -23.84
C GLU A 220 6.76 -7.61 -23.40
N ALA A 221 6.34 -7.06 -22.26
CA ALA A 221 4.98 -7.22 -21.75
C ALA A 221 3.96 -6.51 -22.65
N GLN A 222 4.27 -5.27 -23.08
CA GLN A 222 3.38 -4.48 -23.95
C GLN A 222 3.04 -5.24 -25.23
N VAL A 223 4.05 -5.82 -25.89
CA VAL A 223 3.88 -6.60 -27.13
C VAL A 223 2.99 -7.81 -26.91
N ILE A 224 3.24 -8.60 -25.86
CA ILE A 224 2.40 -9.77 -25.54
C ILE A 224 0.95 -9.35 -25.27
N ARG A 225 0.73 -8.31 -24.46
CA ARG A 225 -0.62 -7.85 -24.14
C ARG A 225 -1.34 -7.31 -25.38
N GLN A 226 -0.64 -6.59 -26.24
CA GLN A 226 -1.17 -6.13 -27.52
C GLN A 226 -1.56 -7.31 -28.42
N ARG A 227 -0.69 -8.32 -28.56
CA ARG A 227 -0.98 -9.57 -29.29
C ARG A 227 -2.26 -10.23 -28.77
N ILE A 228 -2.43 -10.34 -27.45
CA ILE A 228 -3.66 -10.90 -26.85
C ILE A 228 -4.89 -10.07 -27.21
N ARG A 229 -4.79 -8.73 -27.19
CA ARG A 229 -5.93 -7.84 -27.53
C ARG A 229 -6.34 -7.94 -29.00
N GLU A 230 -5.36 -8.03 -29.90
CA GLU A 230 -5.59 -7.93 -31.34
C GLU A 230 -5.85 -9.29 -32.01
N GLN A 231 -5.20 -10.34 -31.51
CA GLN A 231 -5.16 -11.66 -32.15
C GLN A 231 -5.72 -12.78 -31.26
N GLY A 232 -5.98 -12.50 -29.99
CA GLY A 232 -6.47 -13.49 -29.03
C GLY A 232 -5.38 -14.40 -28.47
N ILE A 233 -5.79 -15.56 -27.98
CA ILE A 233 -4.93 -16.54 -27.31
C ILE A 233 -4.80 -17.79 -28.19
N ASP A 234 -3.57 -18.16 -28.50
CA ASP A 234 -3.19 -19.37 -29.23
C ASP A 234 -1.99 -20.05 -28.57
N GLU A 235 -1.62 -21.25 -29.04
CA GLU A 235 -0.50 -22.01 -28.43
C GLU A 235 0.84 -21.29 -28.54
N SER A 236 1.09 -20.55 -29.64
CA SER A 236 2.37 -19.86 -29.87
C SER A 236 2.68 -18.79 -28.81
N ILE A 237 1.66 -18.21 -28.17
CA ILE A 237 1.89 -17.21 -27.11
C ILE A 237 2.66 -17.77 -25.91
N LEU A 238 2.57 -19.09 -25.67
CA LEU A 238 3.26 -19.73 -24.56
C LEU A 238 4.78 -19.72 -24.75
N GLU A 239 5.26 -19.68 -25.98
CA GLU A 239 6.68 -19.59 -26.31
C GLU A 239 7.21 -18.17 -26.15
N GLU A 240 6.39 -17.18 -26.50
CA GLU A 240 6.72 -15.76 -26.42
C GLU A 240 6.63 -15.21 -24.98
N LEU A 241 5.84 -15.84 -24.11
CA LEU A 241 5.62 -15.37 -22.74
C LEU A 241 6.89 -15.35 -21.89
N PRO A 242 7.30 -14.18 -21.36
CA PRO A 242 8.43 -14.06 -20.45
C PRO A 242 8.28 -14.95 -19.22
N ARG A 243 9.40 -15.51 -18.72
CA ARG A 243 9.42 -16.43 -17.56
C ARG A 243 8.79 -15.84 -16.30
N TRP A 244 8.81 -14.51 -16.16
CA TRP A 244 8.26 -13.80 -14.99
C TRP A 244 6.74 -13.62 -15.06
N MET A 245 6.09 -13.82 -16.22
CA MET A 245 4.63 -13.80 -16.42
C MET A 245 3.97 -15.15 -16.08
N GLY A 246 4.34 -15.72 -14.92
CA GLY A 246 3.89 -17.07 -14.52
C GLY A 246 2.41 -17.16 -14.13
N PHE A 247 1.75 -16.03 -13.85
CA PHE A 247 0.31 -16.02 -13.58
C PHE A 247 -0.47 -16.01 -14.89
N GLU A 248 -0.08 -15.17 -15.83
CA GLU A 248 -0.62 -15.12 -17.19
C GLU A 248 -0.46 -16.48 -17.89
N ARG A 249 0.74 -17.08 -17.84
CA ARG A 249 0.99 -18.42 -18.40
C ARG A 249 -0.02 -19.46 -17.91
N ARG A 250 -0.23 -19.56 -16.60
CA ARG A 250 -1.15 -20.56 -16.01
C ARG A 250 -2.61 -20.34 -16.40
N MET A 251 -3.03 -19.08 -16.60
CA MET A 251 -4.37 -18.78 -17.13
C MET A 251 -4.50 -19.19 -18.58
N ILE A 252 -3.51 -18.85 -19.41
CA ILE A 252 -3.49 -19.15 -20.83
C ILE A 252 -3.47 -20.66 -21.07
N GLU A 253 -2.62 -21.41 -20.36
CA GLU A 253 -2.60 -22.88 -20.40
C GLU A 253 -3.98 -23.48 -20.06
N HIS A 254 -4.69 -22.88 -19.10
CA HIS A 254 -6.04 -23.31 -18.73
C HIS A 254 -7.05 -23.05 -19.85
N LEU A 255 -7.05 -21.85 -20.43
CA LEU A 255 -7.97 -21.46 -21.51
C LEU A 255 -7.72 -22.26 -22.79
N LEU A 256 -6.45 -22.53 -23.15
CA LEU A 256 -6.14 -23.38 -24.30
C LEU A 256 -6.69 -24.80 -24.14
N SER A 257 -6.72 -25.31 -22.90
CA SER A 257 -7.30 -26.63 -22.60
C SER A 257 -8.83 -26.59 -22.40
N ASN A 258 -9.38 -25.45 -21.97
CA ASN A 258 -10.79 -25.26 -21.61
C ASN A 258 -11.25 -23.84 -22.03
N PRO A 259 -11.58 -23.62 -23.31
CA PRO A 259 -11.80 -22.28 -23.87
C PRO A 259 -12.87 -21.45 -23.15
N ASP A 260 -13.95 -22.09 -22.68
CA ASP A 260 -15.07 -21.39 -22.05
C ASP A 260 -14.93 -21.25 -20.52
N ASP A 261 -13.95 -21.92 -19.89
CA ASP A 261 -13.80 -21.96 -18.42
C ASP A 261 -12.96 -20.80 -17.87
N HIS A 262 -13.49 -19.59 -18.04
CA HIS A 262 -12.88 -18.35 -17.55
C HIS A 262 -12.81 -18.30 -16.01
N VAL A 263 -13.79 -18.89 -15.32
CA VAL A 263 -13.78 -19.01 -13.86
C VAL A 263 -12.58 -19.86 -13.41
N GLY A 264 -12.35 -21.00 -14.07
CA GLY A 264 -11.21 -21.87 -13.82
C GLY A 264 -9.87 -21.20 -14.13
N ALA A 265 -9.79 -20.42 -15.21
CA ALA A 265 -8.61 -19.63 -15.55
C ALA A 265 -8.33 -18.58 -14.45
N PHE A 266 -9.32 -17.80 -14.03
CA PHE A 266 -9.19 -16.83 -12.94
C PHE A 266 -8.72 -17.50 -11.64
N ARG A 267 -9.24 -18.69 -11.31
CA ARG A 267 -8.87 -19.46 -10.12
C ARG A 267 -7.40 -19.90 -10.09
N LYS A 268 -6.66 -19.82 -11.20
CA LYS A 268 -5.21 -20.06 -11.22
C LYS A 268 -4.42 -19.00 -10.46
N LEU A 269 -4.98 -17.78 -10.30
CA LEU A 269 -4.37 -16.77 -9.44
C LEU A 269 -4.30 -17.28 -7.99
N PRO A 270 -3.27 -16.90 -7.23
CA PRO A 270 -3.26 -17.12 -5.78
C PRO A 270 -4.49 -16.50 -5.10
N THR A 271 -5.05 -17.16 -4.08
CA THR A 271 -6.28 -16.72 -3.37
C THR A 271 -6.21 -15.26 -2.88
N ASN A 272 -5.05 -14.84 -2.37
CA ASN A 272 -4.81 -13.47 -1.92
C ASN A 272 -4.88 -12.45 -3.07
N LEU A 273 -4.38 -12.80 -4.26
CA LEU A 273 -4.44 -11.94 -5.43
C LEU A 273 -5.87 -11.86 -5.98
N GLN A 274 -6.63 -12.96 -5.94
CA GLN A 274 -8.05 -12.93 -6.27
C GLN A 274 -8.83 -11.98 -5.35
N LEU A 275 -8.66 -12.10 -4.02
CA LEU A 275 -9.26 -11.18 -3.05
C LEU A 275 -8.84 -9.72 -3.27
N MET A 276 -7.60 -9.49 -3.70
CA MET A 276 -7.08 -8.16 -3.97
C MET A 276 -7.86 -7.44 -5.08
N THR A 277 -8.42 -8.16 -6.05
CA THR A 277 -9.23 -7.56 -7.14
C THR A 277 -10.44 -6.79 -6.59
N VAL A 278 -11.23 -7.44 -5.74
CA VAL A 278 -12.40 -6.84 -5.08
C VAL A 278 -11.97 -5.71 -4.14
N HIS A 279 -10.95 -5.94 -3.32
CA HIS A 279 -10.47 -4.91 -2.39
C HIS A 279 -9.90 -3.67 -3.10
N ALA A 280 -9.24 -3.83 -4.25
CA ALA A 280 -8.73 -2.70 -5.02
C ALA A 280 -9.87 -1.88 -5.62
N LEU A 281 -10.95 -2.51 -6.09
CA LEU A 281 -12.15 -1.80 -6.54
C LEU A 281 -12.78 -0.98 -5.41
N GLN A 282 -12.94 -1.56 -4.22
CA GLN A 282 -13.40 -0.83 -3.04
C GLN A 282 -12.47 0.35 -2.71
N SER A 283 -11.16 0.15 -2.86
CA SER A 283 -10.16 1.19 -2.57
C SER A 283 -10.27 2.40 -3.50
N ILE A 284 -10.72 2.22 -4.76
CA ILE A 284 -10.99 3.34 -5.67
C ILE A 284 -12.08 4.23 -5.10
N VAL A 285 -13.19 3.64 -4.64
CA VAL A 285 -14.32 4.39 -4.08
C VAL A 285 -13.91 5.13 -2.81
N PHE A 286 -13.15 4.49 -1.93
CA PHE A 286 -12.62 5.14 -0.73
C PHE A 286 -11.76 6.36 -1.08
N ASN A 287 -10.78 6.18 -1.98
CA ASN A 287 -9.91 7.27 -2.42
C ASN A 287 -10.72 8.41 -3.06
N LYS A 288 -11.59 8.12 -4.03
CA LYS A 288 -12.42 9.16 -4.69
C LYS A 288 -13.38 9.85 -3.72
N SER A 289 -13.92 9.14 -2.72
CA SER A 289 -14.78 9.74 -1.69
C SER A 289 -13.99 10.71 -0.81
N LEU A 290 -12.75 10.35 -0.45
CA LEU A 290 -11.84 11.22 0.31
C LEU A 290 -11.47 12.46 -0.51
N GLN A 291 -11.15 12.30 -1.80
CA GLN A 291 -10.91 13.40 -2.73
C GLN A 291 -12.09 14.38 -2.77
N ARG A 292 -13.31 13.89 -3.05
CA ARG A 292 -14.50 14.76 -3.10
C ARG A 292 -14.75 15.48 -1.79
N ARG A 293 -14.52 14.80 -0.67
CA ARG A 293 -14.64 15.43 0.66
C ARG A 293 -13.69 16.61 0.82
N LEU A 294 -12.46 16.50 0.35
CA LEU A 294 -11.48 17.60 0.35
C LEU A 294 -11.89 18.72 -0.61
N GLU A 295 -12.35 18.39 -1.82
CA GLU A 295 -12.80 19.36 -2.83
C GLU A 295 -13.99 20.21 -2.35
N GLU A 296 -14.90 19.61 -1.58
CA GLU A 296 -16.05 20.28 -0.96
C GLU A 296 -15.71 21.00 0.36
N GLY A 297 -14.42 21.03 0.75
CA GLY A 297 -13.96 21.72 1.96
C GLY A 297 -14.43 21.09 3.28
N LEU A 298 -14.89 19.83 3.26
CA LEU A 298 -15.30 19.13 4.48
C LEU A 298 -14.06 18.62 5.25
N PRO A 299 -14.01 18.84 6.58
CA PRO A 299 -12.86 18.43 7.38
C PRO A 299 -12.69 16.91 7.36
N LEU A 300 -11.45 16.44 7.24
CA LEU A 300 -11.16 15.01 7.36
C LEU A 300 -11.12 14.57 8.82
N ALA A 301 -10.40 15.28 9.70
CA ALA A 301 -10.16 14.80 11.07
C ALA A 301 -11.28 15.10 12.07
N ARG A 302 -12.13 16.08 11.76
CA ARG A 302 -13.29 16.47 12.57
C ARG A 302 -14.57 16.09 11.85
N PRO A 303 -15.56 15.51 12.55
CA PRO A 303 -16.82 15.17 11.93
C PRO A 303 -17.71 16.40 11.73
N VAL A 304 -18.61 16.30 10.76
CA VAL A 304 -19.81 17.12 10.62
C VAL A 304 -21.05 16.27 10.92
N VAL A 305 -22.22 16.91 11.02
CA VAL A 305 -23.49 16.16 11.21
C VAL A 305 -23.72 15.22 10.02
N GLY A 306 -24.08 13.98 10.31
CA GLY A 306 -24.29 12.91 9.34
C GLY A 306 -23.08 12.02 9.10
N ASP A 307 -21.87 12.44 9.48
CA ASP A 307 -20.69 11.57 9.35
C ASP A 307 -20.84 10.28 10.16
N ILE A 308 -20.23 9.20 9.67
CA ILE A 308 -19.99 8.00 10.47
C ILE A 308 -18.60 8.08 11.11
N VAL A 309 -18.56 7.93 12.43
CA VAL A 309 -17.34 7.84 13.22
C VAL A 309 -17.24 6.49 13.91
N GLY A 310 -16.04 5.96 14.09
CA GLY A 310 -15.83 4.75 14.90
C GLY A 310 -14.65 4.90 15.86
N ARG A 311 -14.60 4.01 16.86
CA ARG A 311 -13.53 3.96 17.85
C ARG A 311 -12.21 3.56 17.22
N VAL A 312 -11.15 4.10 17.79
CA VAL A 312 -9.78 3.73 17.47
C VAL A 312 -9.28 2.73 18.53
N ASP A 313 -8.76 1.60 18.10
CA ASP A 313 -8.19 0.57 18.97
C ASP A 313 -6.74 0.89 19.39
N GLU A 314 -6.14 0.03 20.21
CA GLU A 314 -4.76 0.20 20.71
C GLU A 314 -3.69 0.14 19.60
N LYS A 315 -4.05 -0.34 18.40
CA LYS A 315 -3.20 -0.40 17.19
C LYS A 315 -3.46 0.78 16.25
N SER A 316 -4.18 1.81 16.72
CA SER A 316 -4.61 2.95 15.92
C SER A 316 -5.46 2.55 14.70
N GLN A 317 -6.21 1.45 14.79
CA GLN A 317 -7.14 0.98 13.75
C GLN A 317 -8.59 1.31 14.10
N LEU A 318 -9.41 1.47 13.07
CA LEU A 318 -10.85 1.63 13.20
C LEU A 318 -11.50 0.31 13.66
N ASP A 319 -12.25 0.35 14.76
CA ASP A 319 -13.21 -0.69 15.12
C ASP A 319 -14.55 -0.41 14.43
N VAL A 320 -14.76 -1.07 13.29
CA VAL A 320 -15.95 -0.88 12.43
C VAL A 320 -17.26 -1.22 13.17
N ASN A 321 -17.23 -2.15 14.12
CA ASN A 321 -18.44 -2.53 14.88
C ASN A 321 -18.91 -1.45 15.85
N SER A 322 -18.04 -0.47 16.13
CA SER A 322 -18.34 0.66 17.00
C SER A 322 -18.83 1.90 16.24
N CYS A 323 -19.01 1.80 14.93
CA CYS A 323 -19.38 2.92 14.08
C CYS A 323 -20.77 3.48 14.44
N VAL A 324 -20.87 4.81 14.52
CA VAL A 324 -22.11 5.54 14.83
C VAL A 324 -22.22 6.79 13.95
N VAL A 325 -23.45 7.15 13.59
CA VAL A 325 -23.77 8.38 12.87
C VAL A 325 -23.74 9.58 13.82
N VAL A 326 -23.11 10.66 13.40
CA VAL A 326 -22.99 11.91 14.16
C VAL A 326 -24.28 12.71 14.05
N GLN A 327 -24.94 12.92 15.18
CA GLN A 327 -26.12 13.77 15.30
C GLN A 327 -25.72 15.15 15.87
N GLU A 328 -26.50 16.18 15.58
CA GLU A 328 -26.28 17.55 16.08
C GLU A 328 -26.05 17.60 17.60
N ARG A 329 -26.91 16.95 18.39
CA ARG A 329 -26.79 16.86 19.86
C ARG A 329 -25.50 16.17 20.36
N THR A 330 -24.86 15.35 19.52
CA THR A 330 -23.64 14.60 19.87
C THR A 330 -22.37 15.19 19.29
N LEU A 331 -22.48 16.11 18.33
CA LEU A 331 -21.37 16.63 17.52
C LEU A 331 -20.22 17.11 18.40
N ASN A 332 -20.46 18.03 19.34
CA ASN A 332 -19.41 18.60 20.19
C ASN A 332 -18.64 17.53 20.99
N ARG A 333 -19.35 16.53 21.53
CA ARG A 333 -18.72 15.44 22.29
C ARG A 333 -17.91 14.53 21.38
N ILE A 334 -18.43 14.20 20.20
CA ILE A 334 -17.74 13.35 19.23
C ILE A 334 -16.50 14.06 18.69
N SER A 335 -16.63 15.32 18.26
CA SER A 335 -15.50 16.13 17.77
C SER A 335 -14.37 16.20 18.80
N ARG A 336 -14.68 16.40 20.08
CA ARG A 336 -13.67 16.35 21.15
C ARG A 336 -12.97 14.98 21.25
N ASN A 337 -13.70 13.88 21.05
CA ASN A 337 -13.09 12.54 21.06
C ASN A 337 -12.28 12.26 19.78
N CYS A 338 -12.63 12.87 18.64
CA CYS A 338 -11.80 12.87 17.44
C CYS A 338 -10.51 13.67 17.65
N ASP A 339 -10.59 14.85 18.26
CA ASP A 339 -9.41 15.64 18.61
C ASP A 339 -8.47 14.85 19.55
N LEU A 340 -9.03 14.09 20.50
CA LEU A 340 -8.29 13.21 21.42
C LEU A 340 -7.81 11.87 20.78
N GLY A 341 -8.11 11.62 19.50
CA GLY A 341 -7.69 10.38 18.81
C GLY A 341 -8.42 9.11 19.24
N ARG A 342 -9.55 9.25 19.95
CA ARG A 342 -10.37 8.12 20.44
C ARG A 342 -11.42 7.66 19.43
N LEU A 343 -11.86 8.59 18.58
CA LEU A 343 -12.78 8.35 17.46
C LEU A 343 -12.13 8.87 16.18
N MET A 344 -12.51 8.30 15.04
CA MET A 344 -12.12 8.81 13.73
C MET A 344 -13.32 8.83 12.79
N THR A 345 -13.37 9.86 11.94
CA THR A 345 -14.24 9.92 10.77
C THR A 345 -13.83 8.83 9.78
N THR A 346 -14.79 8.38 8.98
CA THR A 346 -14.63 7.20 8.14
C THR A 346 -15.14 7.46 6.73
N GLY A 347 -14.62 6.72 5.75
CA GLY A 347 -15.09 6.69 4.37
C GLY A 347 -15.51 5.28 3.95
N PRO A 348 -16.30 5.16 2.87
CA PRO A 348 -16.92 3.90 2.48
C PRO A 348 -15.94 2.97 1.75
N LEU A 349 -16.05 1.67 2.05
CA LEU A 349 -15.55 0.59 1.21
C LEU A 349 -16.79 -0.22 0.79
N PRO A 350 -17.33 -0.03 -0.43
CA PRO A 350 -18.66 -0.51 -0.80
C PRO A 350 -18.76 -2.03 -0.82
N GLY A 351 -19.98 -2.54 -0.67
CA GLY A 351 -20.31 -3.95 -0.72
C GLY A 351 -21.82 -4.15 -0.79
N SER A 352 -22.29 -5.37 -0.53
CA SER A 352 -23.70 -5.73 -0.60
C SER A 352 -24.55 -4.96 0.43
N GLU A 353 -23.94 -4.51 1.52
CA GLU A 353 -24.54 -3.67 2.55
C GLU A 353 -23.88 -2.28 2.47
N ILE A 354 -24.45 -1.39 1.66
CA ILE A 354 -23.93 -0.03 1.50
C ILE A 354 -24.18 0.77 2.78
N SER A 355 -23.13 0.99 3.56
CA SER A 355 -23.14 1.87 4.73
C SER A 355 -22.54 3.21 4.36
N THR A 356 -23.35 4.14 3.83
CA THR A 356 -22.96 5.55 3.63
C THR A 356 -23.25 6.39 4.87
N SER A 357 -22.56 7.50 5.00
CA SER A 357 -22.91 8.58 5.94
C SER A 357 -24.32 9.16 5.62
N ASP A 358 -24.85 9.99 6.51
CA ASP A 358 -26.09 10.76 6.30
C ASP A 358 -25.79 12.18 5.81
N GLY A 359 -26.81 12.89 5.33
CA GLY A 359 -26.71 14.32 4.99
C GLY A 359 -25.69 14.60 3.89
N GLU A 360 -24.93 15.70 4.01
CA GLU A 360 -23.94 16.09 3.01
C GLU A 360 -22.84 15.05 2.78
N PRO A 361 -22.15 14.55 3.83
CA PRO A 361 -21.16 13.48 3.64
C PRO A 361 -21.75 12.26 2.94
N GLY A 362 -22.98 11.88 3.28
CA GLY A 362 -23.70 10.77 2.66
C GLY A 362 -23.92 10.96 1.16
N ARG A 363 -24.36 12.16 0.76
CA ARG A 363 -24.56 12.50 -0.66
C ARG A 363 -23.26 12.38 -1.46
N LEU A 364 -22.13 12.84 -0.91
CA LEU A 364 -20.83 12.74 -1.57
C LEU A 364 -20.35 11.30 -1.72
N GLU A 365 -20.52 10.49 -0.68
CA GLU A 365 -20.20 9.06 -0.70
C GLU A 365 -21.05 8.31 -1.75
N GLN A 366 -22.37 8.51 -1.73
CA GLN A 366 -23.29 7.86 -2.67
C GLN A 366 -23.02 8.30 -4.12
N ALA A 367 -22.84 9.59 -4.36
CA ALA A 367 -22.50 10.11 -5.68
C ALA A 367 -21.16 9.55 -6.20
N THR A 368 -20.24 9.17 -5.32
CA THR A 368 -18.98 8.52 -5.72
C THR A 368 -19.24 7.08 -6.13
N ILE A 369 -20.00 6.33 -5.34
CA ILE A 369 -20.39 4.95 -5.64
C ILE A 369 -21.15 4.87 -6.98
N ASP A 370 -22.09 5.79 -7.21
CA ASP A 370 -22.90 5.83 -8.42
C ASP A 370 -22.09 6.24 -9.65
N ALA A 371 -21.18 7.23 -9.52
CA ALA A 371 -20.29 7.62 -10.61
C ALA A 371 -19.34 6.50 -11.03
N GLU A 372 -18.98 5.60 -10.10
CA GLU A 372 -18.23 4.40 -10.43
C GLU A 372 -19.11 3.27 -10.98
N GLY A 373 -20.44 3.43 -11.02
CA GLY A 373 -21.38 2.40 -11.49
C GLY A 373 -21.49 1.21 -10.53
N LEU A 374 -21.27 1.43 -9.23
CA LEU A 374 -21.20 0.37 -8.22
C LEU A 374 -22.44 0.32 -7.31
N GLY A 375 -23.34 1.29 -7.39
CA GLY A 375 -24.49 1.42 -6.48
C GLY A 375 -25.55 0.33 -6.62
N ALA A 376 -25.68 -0.26 -7.82
CA ALA A 376 -26.67 -1.30 -8.10
C ALA A 376 -26.10 -2.73 -8.05
N LEU A 377 -24.80 -2.89 -7.77
CA LEU A 377 -24.16 -4.22 -7.78
C LEU A 377 -24.51 -5.02 -6.53
N SER A 378 -24.70 -6.33 -6.67
CA SER A 378 -25.01 -7.21 -5.54
C SER A 378 -23.81 -7.44 -4.61
N TRP A 379 -22.58 -7.32 -5.15
CA TRP A 379 -21.32 -7.73 -4.49
C TRP A 379 -21.29 -9.19 -4.01
N ASN A 380 -22.24 -10.00 -4.49
CA ASN A 380 -22.28 -11.44 -4.28
C ASN A 380 -21.70 -12.11 -5.53
N VAL A 381 -20.59 -12.82 -5.34
CA VAL A 381 -19.87 -13.49 -6.42
C VAL A 381 -20.12 -14.99 -6.27
N GLU A 382 -21.19 -15.49 -6.88
CA GLU A 382 -21.68 -16.86 -6.75
C GLU A 382 -20.63 -17.88 -7.21
N ALA A 383 -19.98 -17.63 -8.35
CA ALA A 383 -18.99 -18.55 -8.89
C ALA A 383 -17.75 -18.67 -7.99
N VAL A 384 -17.44 -17.64 -7.18
CA VAL A 384 -16.33 -17.68 -6.23
C VAL A 384 -16.74 -16.99 -4.91
N PRO A 385 -17.52 -17.68 -4.03
CA PRO A 385 -18.21 -17.03 -2.91
C PRO A 385 -17.32 -16.23 -1.96
N ARG A 386 -16.06 -16.63 -1.78
CA ARG A 386 -15.06 -15.91 -0.96
C ARG A 386 -14.74 -14.49 -1.46
N LEU A 387 -15.09 -14.16 -2.71
CA LEU A 387 -14.88 -12.84 -3.29
C LEU A 387 -16.08 -11.91 -3.04
N SER A 388 -17.18 -12.45 -2.51
CA SER A 388 -18.32 -11.62 -2.09
C SER A 388 -17.90 -10.70 -0.94
N SER A 389 -18.44 -9.48 -0.93
CA SER A 389 -18.12 -8.52 0.12
C SER A 389 -19.36 -7.80 0.61
N LYS A 390 -19.56 -7.78 1.93
CA LYS A 390 -20.60 -6.97 2.57
C LYS A 390 -20.30 -5.48 2.53
N GLY A 391 -19.04 -5.11 2.32
CA GLY A 391 -18.59 -3.73 2.47
C GLY A 391 -18.20 -3.45 3.91
N THR A 392 -17.52 -2.32 4.11
CA THR A 392 -16.99 -1.89 5.41
C THR A 392 -16.66 -0.40 5.34
N ARG A 393 -15.98 0.13 6.36
CA ARG A 393 -15.51 1.52 6.39
C ARG A 393 -14.04 1.57 6.79
N ARG A 394 -13.36 2.65 6.37
CA ARG A 394 -11.95 2.92 6.69
C ARG A 394 -11.81 4.33 7.24
N GLY A 395 -10.93 4.54 8.22
CA GLY A 395 -10.67 5.88 8.76
C GLY A 395 -10.12 6.83 7.70
N LEU A 396 -10.62 8.08 7.65
CA LEU A 396 -10.19 9.09 6.67
C LEU A 396 -8.81 9.67 6.98
N VAL A 397 -8.38 9.60 8.24
CA VAL A 397 -7.08 10.08 8.71
C VAL A 397 -6.29 8.95 9.35
N ALA A 398 -4.97 9.02 9.21
CA ALA A 398 -4.02 8.14 9.87
C ALA A 398 -3.08 8.98 10.71
N GLU A 399 -2.55 8.37 11.78
CA GLU A 399 -1.59 9.01 12.68
C GLU A 399 -0.17 8.55 12.36
N PHE A 400 0.78 9.46 12.50
CA PHE A 400 2.20 9.16 12.57
C PHE A 400 2.76 9.54 13.95
N LYS A 401 3.84 8.89 14.38
CA LYS A 401 4.50 9.22 15.66
C LYS A 401 6.00 9.25 15.48
N GLU A 402 6.71 9.87 16.42
CA GLU A 402 8.18 9.96 16.42
C GLU A 402 8.73 10.58 15.11
N PHE A 403 8.02 11.60 14.60
CA PHE A 403 8.37 12.29 13.36
C PHE A 403 9.60 13.17 13.57
N SER A 404 10.61 13.01 12.73
CA SER A 404 11.75 13.92 12.63
C SER A 404 12.27 13.96 11.21
N VAL A 405 12.82 15.12 10.85
CA VAL A 405 13.34 15.41 9.51
C VAL A 405 14.69 16.10 9.67
N ASP A 406 15.68 15.65 8.91
CA ASP A 406 17.01 16.26 8.84
C ASP A 406 17.60 16.14 7.43
N THR A 407 18.55 17.00 7.09
CA THR A 407 19.26 16.92 5.80
C THR A 407 20.37 15.87 5.88
N VAL A 408 20.66 15.26 4.73
CA VAL A 408 21.74 14.30 4.58
C VAL A 408 22.58 14.67 3.35
N PRO A 409 23.89 14.36 3.34
CA PRO A 409 24.72 14.64 2.17
C PRO A 409 24.20 13.95 0.90
N ILE A 410 24.46 14.60 -0.24
CA ILE A 410 24.29 14.00 -1.56
C ILE A 410 25.22 12.78 -1.63
N ALA A 411 24.65 11.63 -1.99
CA ALA A 411 25.42 10.39 -2.10
C ALA A 411 26.23 10.39 -3.41
N ASP A 412 27.34 9.65 -3.42
CA ASP A 412 28.05 9.36 -4.66
C ASP A 412 27.08 8.70 -5.65
N GLY A 413 27.00 9.26 -6.86
CA GLY A 413 26.14 8.80 -7.95
C GLY A 413 26.38 7.34 -8.32
N SER A 414 27.59 6.81 -8.10
CA SER A 414 27.92 5.39 -8.33
C SER A 414 27.11 4.42 -7.46
N THR A 415 26.57 4.89 -6.33
CA THR A 415 25.78 4.09 -5.38
C THR A 415 24.27 4.13 -5.65
N LEU A 416 23.85 4.96 -6.60
CA LEU A 416 22.45 5.18 -6.95
C LEU A 416 22.04 4.31 -8.14
N ASP A 417 20.74 4.18 -8.35
CA ASP A 417 20.23 3.29 -9.38
C ASP A 417 20.33 3.87 -10.81
N LYS A 418 20.03 3.02 -11.79
CA LYS A 418 20.06 3.36 -13.21
C LYS A 418 19.22 4.60 -13.52
N ARG A 419 18.05 4.74 -12.90
CA ARG A 419 17.15 5.88 -13.12
C ARG A 419 17.79 7.18 -12.67
N TRP A 420 18.54 7.18 -11.57
CA TRP A 420 19.29 8.36 -11.15
C TRP A 420 20.38 8.72 -12.16
N ALA A 421 21.10 7.73 -12.71
CA ALA A 421 22.15 7.95 -13.70
C ALA A 421 21.62 8.49 -15.04
N GLU A 422 20.40 8.15 -15.41
CA GLU A 422 19.71 8.70 -16.60
C GLU A 422 19.27 10.16 -16.45
N GLY A 423 19.22 10.68 -15.23
CA GLY A 423 18.71 12.01 -14.93
C GLY A 423 17.18 12.11 -14.91
N PRO A 424 16.64 13.27 -14.49
CA PRO A 424 15.19 13.50 -14.41
C PRO A 424 14.57 13.51 -15.81
N GLY A 425 13.38 12.89 -15.93
CA GLY A 425 12.56 12.94 -17.14
C GLY A 425 11.66 14.18 -17.17
N GLU A 426 10.95 14.38 -18.28
CA GLU A 426 10.08 15.56 -18.51
C GLU A 426 9.02 15.79 -17.43
N ASN A 427 8.47 14.70 -16.87
CA ASN A 427 7.44 14.77 -15.82
C ASN A 427 7.99 14.54 -14.41
N ASP A 428 9.30 14.36 -14.26
CA ASP A 428 9.90 14.12 -12.96
C ASP A 428 10.03 15.41 -12.17
N ARG A 429 9.86 15.30 -10.85
CA ARG A 429 10.11 16.41 -9.93
C ARG A 429 11.24 16.08 -8.95
N TRP A 430 12.46 16.02 -9.45
CA TRP A 430 13.67 15.88 -8.67
C TRP A 430 14.89 16.40 -9.44
N HIS A 431 15.95 16.79 -8.74
CA HIS A 431 17.19 17.29 -9.34
C HIS A 431 18.43 16.67 -8.66
N PRO A 432 19.46 16.20 -9.39
CA PRO A 432 20.63 15.55 -8.79
C PRO A 432 21.39 16.39 -7.75
N GLU A 433 21.41 17.72 -7.95
CA GLU A 433 22.04 18.69 -7.05
C GLU A 433 21.11 19.20 -5.95
N GLY A 434 19.85 18.74 -5.94
CA GLY A 434 18.88 19.14 -4.93
C GLY A 434 19.14 18.50 -3.57
N ALA A 435 18.64 19.15 -2.52
CA ALA A 435 18.74 18.70 -1.14
C ALA A 435 18.33 17.22 -0.99
N CYS A 436 18.99 16.51 -0.09
CA CYS A 436 18.58 15.16 0.31
C CYS A 436 18.09 15.22 1.76
N VAL A 437 16.86 14.75 1.99
CA VAL A 437 16.20 14.88 3.29
C VAL A 437 15.83 13.49 3.81
N ARG A 438 16.13 13.24 5.08
CA ARG A 438 15.81 12.00 5.78
C ARG A 438 14.63 12.21 6.71
N PHE A 439 13.58 11.42 6.48
CA PHE A 439 12.40 11.31 7.32
C PHE A 439 12.55 10.12 8.24
N ARG A 440 12.22 10.31 9.53
CA ARG A 440 12.01 9.23 10.49
C ARG A 440 10.62 9.37 11.09
N PHE A 441 9.86 8.29 11.14
CA PHE A 441 8.53 8.26 11.72
C PHE A 441 8.08 6.82 11.95
N THR A 442 6.98 6.65 12.67
CA THR A 442 6.30 5.37 12.87
C THR A 442 4.87 5.47 12.37
N LEU A 443 4.38 4.40 11.78
CA LEU A 443 2.98 4.26 11.35
C LEU A 443 2.38 3.00 11.96
N GLY A 444 1.09 3.06 12.29
CA GLY A 444 0.30 1.89 12.62
C GLY A 444 0.20 0.90 11.44
N SER A 445 -0.29 -0.31 11.71
CA SER A 445 -0.57 -1.27 10.64
C SER A 445 -1.61 -0.71 9.64
N GLY A 446 -1.60 -1.16 8.39
CA GLY A 446 -2.58 -0.72 7.38
C GLY A 446 -2.38 0.70 6.83
N SER A 447 -1.41 1.46 7.32
CA SER A 447 -0.97 2.76 6.79
C SER A 447 0.27 2.61 5.89
N TYR A 448 0.46 3.55 4.96
CA TYR A 448 1.50 3.48 3.93
C TYR A 448 2.47 4.65 4.06
N ALA A 449 3.78 4.37 4.17
CA ALA A 449 4.80 5.40 4.25
C ALA A 449 4.83 6.31 3.01
N THR A 450 4.58 5.74 1.83
CA THR A 450 4.48 6.53 0.58
C THR A 450 3.33 7.52 0.60
N VAL A 451 2.24 7.23 1.33
CA VAL A 451 1.10 8.16 1.44
C VAL A 451 1.44 9.33 2.35
N LEU A 452 2.11 9.09 3.49
CA LEU A 452 2.60 10.20 4.33
C LEU A 452 3.62 11.06 3.57
N LEU A 453 4.61 10.43 2.94
CA LEU A 453 5.63 11.14 2.19
C LEU A 453 5.05 11.91 0.99
N ARG A 454 3.96 11.42 0.40
CA ARG A 454 3.27 12.13 -0.68
C ARG A 454 2.77 13.51 -0.27
N GLU A 455 2.31 13.68 0.97
CA GLU A 455 1.88 15.00 1.48
C GLU A 455 3.04 16.02 1.54
N PHE A 456 4.27 15.55 1.72
CA PHE A 456 5.48 16.40 1.77
C PHE A 456 6.15 16.55 0.40
N MET A 457 6.27 15.46 -0.36
CA MET A 457 6.96 15.45 -1.64
C MET A 457 6.13 16.11 -2.74
N LYS A 458 4.83 15.80 -2.84
CA LYS A 458 3.93 16.25 -3.92
C LYS A 458 4.57 16.14 -5.31
N GLY A 459 5.31 15.06 -5.53
CA GLY A 459 5.87 14.67 -6.81
C GLY A 459 5.04 13.58 -7.48
N PRO A 460 5.35 13.21 -8.74
CA PRO A 460 4.73 12.07 -9.42
C PRO A 460 4.91 10.77 -8.63
N LEU A 461 3.97 9.84 -8.75
CA LEU A 461 4.05 8.52 -8.13
C LEU A 461 5.21 7.68 -8.68
N ALA A 462 5.70 7.97 -9.88
CA ALA A 462 6.90 7.34 -10.44
C ALA A 462 8.16 7.62 -9.60
N ASN A 463 8.17 8.69 -8.80
CA ASN A 463 9.26 9.03 -7.89
C ASN A 463 9.16 8.32 -6.52
N MET A 464 8.08 7.55 -6.27
CA MET A 464 7.73 6.94 -4.96
C MET A 464 7.88 5.42 -4.87
#